data_AF-E7A0A8-F1
#
_entry.id   AF-E7A0A8-F1
#
_cell.length_a   1.000
_cell.length_b   1.000
_cell.length_c   1.000
_cell.angle_alpha   90.00
_cell.angle_beta   90.00
_cell.angle_gamma   90.00
#
_symmetry.space_group_name_H-M   'P 1'
#
loop_
_entity.id
_entity.type
_entity.pdbx_description
1 polymer ?
#
loop_
_entity_poly.entity_id
_entity_poly.type
_entity_poly.pdbx_seq_one_letter_code
_entity_poly.pdbx_strand_id
1 'polypeptide(L)'
;MFLPCKLLAALVGVLWLASTVSCVRLEEPPHPMMGYIYDAKLLWSSVTNSKMLPGIPHVLNEERGVTPRWKDFLRLHGAETMQTAVEELRRKTIQADQRDYRIRKRIWNFVKPTNKDALLVVSEPAEQFVARKMVNAFADHWYRIYKAERDAEQAALEQEEREASETSSG
;
A
#
# COMPACT_ATOMS: atom_id res chain seq x y z
N MET A 1 -30.99 47.24 23.95
CA MET A 1 -30.75 46.58 22.66
C MET A 1 -30.45 45.11 22.96
N PHE A 2 -31.49 44.28 23.01
CA PHE A 2 -31.38 42.89 23.49
C PHE A 2 -31.09 41.96 22.32
N LEU A 3 -29.89 41.36 22.29
CA LEU A 3 -29.59 40.25 21.39
C LEU A 3 -30.52 39.07 21.76
N PRO A 4 -31.35 38.55 20.83
CA PRO A 4 -32.30 37.51 21.17
C PRO A 4 -31.58 36.18 21.43
N CYS A 5 -31.76 35.60 22.62
CA CYS A 5 -31.23 34.30 23.06
C CYS A 5 -31.47 33.13 22.09
N LYS A 6 -32.40 33.28 21.14
CA LYS A 6 -32.70 32.28 20.10
C LYS A 6 -31.55 32.10 19.09
N LEU A 7 -30.72 33.12 18.89
CA LEU A 7 -29.57 33.07 17.97
C LEU A 7 -28.39 32.28 18.56
N LEU A 8 -28.20 32.34 19.88
CA LEU A 8 -27.19 31.56 20.60
C LEU A 8 -27.54 30.06 20.62
N ALA A 9 -28.80 29.70 20.84
CA ALA A 9 -29.22 28.30 20.80
C ALA A 9 -29.09 27.68 19.40
N ALA A 10 -29.35 28.45 18.34
CA ALA A 10 -29.15 28.01 16.96
C ALA A 10 -27.67 27.79 16.63
N LEU A 11 -26.77 28.67 17.09
CA LEU A 11 -25.33 28.51 16.89
C LEU A 11 -24.75 27.31 17.65
N VAL A 12 -25.23 27.03 18.87
CA VAL A 12 -24.80 25.85 19.63
C VAL A 12 -25.35 24.56 19.02
N GLY A 13 -26.58 24.57 18.52
CA GLY A 13 -27.18 23.42 17.82
C GLY A 13 -26.46 23.05 16.51
N VAL A 14 -25.99 24.05 15.75
CA VAL A 14 -25.21 23.83 14.53
C VAL A 14 -23.76 23.40 14.84
N LEU A 15 -23.16 23.90 15.93
CA LEU A 15 -21.82 23.45 16.35
C LEU A 15 -21.80 21.99 16.84
N TRP A 16 -22.89 21.50 17.44
CA TRP A 16 -22.98 20.11 17.91
C TRP A 16 -23.34 19.10 16.82
N LEU A 17 -23.91 19.53 15.69
CA LEU A 17 -24.13 18.67 14.52
C LEU A 17 -22.86 18.52 13.65
N ALA A 18 -21.86 19.38 13.85
CA ALA A 18 -20.55 19.28 13.21
C ALA A 18 -19.56 18.37 13.96
N SER A 19 -19.97 17.73 15.07
CA SER A 19 -19.29 16.54 15.59
C SER A 19 -19.83 15.29 14.90
N THR A 20 -19.88 15.32 13.56
CA THR A 20 -19.83 14.07 12.82
C THR A 20 -18.55 13.41 13.27
N VAL A 21 -18.68 12.36 14.09
CA VAL A 21 -17.65 11.35 14.26
C VAL A 21 -17.23 11.02 12.85
N SER A 22 -16.09 11.57 12.44
CA SER A 22 -15.53 11.27 11.15
C SER A 22 -15.15 9.82 11.33
N CYS A 23 -16.03 8.92 10.90
CA CYS A 23 -15.74 7.51 10.72
C CYS A 23 -14.71 7.48 9.59
N VAL A 24 -13.49 7.93 9.89
CA VAL A 24 -12.35 7.88 9.00
C VAL A 24 -12.10 6.39 8.85
N ARG A 25 -12.71 5.81 7.81
CA ARG A 25 -12.30 4.51 7.34
C ARG A 25 -10.86 4.68 6.93
N LEU A 26 -10.00 3.99 7.64
CA LEU A 26 -8.57 4.01 7.41
C LEU A 26 -8.33 3.20 6.14
N GLU A 27 -8.50 3.86 5.00
CA GLU A 27 -8.25 3.28 3.70
C GLU A 27 -6.85 3.68 3.23
N GLU A 28 -6.06 2.68 2.85
CA GLU A 28 -4.79 2.91 2.19
C GLU A 28 -5.06 3.19 0.69
N PRO A 29 -4.63 4.33 0.13
CA PRO A 29 -4.75 4.62 -1.29
C PRO A 29 -3.69 3.85 -2.11
N PRO A 30 -3.91 3.64 -3.41
CA PRO A 30 -2.92 2.98 -4.27
C PRO A 30 -1.66 3.84 -4.40
N HIS A 31 -0.51 3.18 -4.50
CA HIS A 31 0.76 3.84 -4.82
C HIS A 31 0.65 4.68 -6.10
N PRO A 32 1.23 5.89 -6.18
CA PRO A 32 1.13 6.75 -7.38
C PRO A 32 1.58 6.06 -8.67
N MET A 33 2.58 5.19 -8.55
CA MET A 33 3.16 4.44 -9.68
C MET A 33 2.53 3.08 -9.91
N MET A 34 1.38 2.76 -9.29
CA MET A 34 0.72 1.45 -9.42
C MET A 34 0.44 1.07 -10.88
N GLY A 35 0.15 2.06 -11.75
CA GLY A 35 -0.11 1.82 -13.16
C GLY A 35 1.12 1.42 -13.99
N TYR A 36 2.33 1.77 -13.53
CA TYR A 36 3.59 1.44 -14.22
C TYR A 36 4.07 0.01 -13.92
N ILE A 37 3.65 -0.55 -12.78
CA ILE A 37 4.00 -1.90 -12.35
C ILE A 37 2.75 -2.79 -12.55
N TYR A 38 2.62 -3.39 -13.73
CA TYR A 38 1.39 -4.06 -14.16
C TYR A 38 0.89 -5.15 -13.20
N ASP A 39 1.77 -5.99 -12.68
CA ASP A 39 1.41 -7.02 -11.68
C ASP A 39 0.99 -6.41 -10.34
N ALA A 40 1.57 -5.28 -9.93
CA ALA A 40 1.12 -4.56 -8.74
C ALA A 40 -0.32 -4.07 -8.90
N LYS A 41 -0.70 -3.54 -10.08
CA LYS A 41 -2.08 -3.15 -10.40
C LYS A 41 -3.06 -4.33 -10.28
N LEU A 42 -2.67 -5.52 -10.77
CA LEU A 42 -3.51 -6.71 -10.68
C LEU A 42 -3.61 -7.25 -9.24
N LEU A 43 -2.52 -7.21 -8.48
CA LEU A 43 -2.51 -7.52 -7.05
C LEU A 43 -3.41 -6.54 -6.27
N TRP A 44 -3.35 -5.25 -6.61
CA TRP A 44 -4.19 -4.23 -5.99
C TRP A 44 -5.67 -4.52 -6.19
N SER A 45 -6.06 -4.90 -7.41
CA SER A 45 -7.42 -5.35 -7.72
C SER A 45 -7.80 -6.60 -6.92
N SER A 46 -6.91 -7.58 -6.83
CA SER A 46 -7.14 -8.82 -6.07
C SER A 46 -7.38 -8.55 -4.58
N VAL A 47 -6.58 -7.65 -3.98
CA VAL A 47 -6.73 -7.27 -2.57
C VAL A 47 -7.99 -6.43 -2.35
N THR A 48 -8.28 -5.49 -3.24
CA THR A 48 -9.37 -4.51 -3.06
C THR A 48 -10.74 -5.09 -3.40
N ASN A 49 -10.84 -5.77 -4.55
CA ASN A 49 -12.10 -6.26 -5.09
C ASN A 49 -12.39 -7.69 -4.66
N SER A 50 -11.38 -8.57 -4.73
CA SER A 50 -11.54 -9.98 -4.34
C SER A 50 -11.26 -10.24 -2.86
N LYS A 51 -10.73 -9.25 -2.12
CA LYS A 51 -10.39 -9.34 -0.69
C LYS A 51 -9.45 -10.52 -0.40
N MET A 52 -8.48 -10.74 -1.29
CA MET A 52 -7.50 -11.82 -1.21
C MET A 52 -6.08 -11.28 -1.35
N LEU A 53 -5.21 -11.67 -0.43
CA LEU A 53 -3.76 -11.47 -0.55
C LEU A 53 -3.09 -12.80 -0.89
N PRO A 54 -2.49 -12.96 -2.09
CA PRO A 54 -1.77 -14.17 -2.45
C PRO A 54 -0.45 -14.33 -1.70
N GLY A 55 -0.24 -15.50 -1.09
CA GLY A 55 0.95 -15.82 -0.28
C GLY A 55 2.01 -16.59 -1.06
N ILE A 56 3.11 -16.96 -0.41
CA ILE A 56 4.22 -17.71 -1.03
C ILE A 56 3.77 -19.04 -1.63
N PRO A 57 2.90 -19.86 -0.99
CA PRO A 57 2.47 -21.15 -1.54
C PRO A 57 1.51 -21.05 -2.74
N HIS A 58 0.95 -19.88 -3.04
CA HIS A 58 0.03 -19.72 -4.17
C HIS A 58 0.69 -20.13 -5.50
N VAL A 59 -0.05 -20.77 -6.40
CA VAL A 59 0.44 -21.01 -7.76
C VAL A 59 0.71 -19.68 -8.47
N LEU A 60 1.67 -19.63 -9.40
CA LEU A 60 1.83 -18.44 -10.24
C LEU A 60 0.54 -18.18 -11.01
N ASN A 61 0.13 -16.92 -11.07
CA ASN A 61 -1.09 -16.49 -11.75
C ASN A 61 -0.93 -15.02 -12.15
N GLU A 62 -0.54 -14.79 -13.39
CA GLU A 62 -0.27 -13.45 -13.91
C GLU A 62 -1.52 -12.58 -13.97
N GLU A 63 -2.70 -13.16 -14.26
CA GLU A 63 -3.98 -12.43 -14.30
C GLU A 63 -4.36 -11.83 -12.94
N ARG A 64 -3.83 -12.39 -11.85
CA ARG A 64 -3.99 -11.88 -10.48
C ARG A 64 -2.75 -11.13 -9.97
N GLY A 65 -1.74 -10.95 -10.82
CA GLY A 65 -0.46 -10.32 -10.48
C GLY A 65 0.44 -11.18 -9.59
N VAL A 66 0.16 -12.48 -9.46
CA VAL A 66 0.98 -13.43 -8.70
C VAL A 66 2.14 -13.91 -9.58
N THR A 67 3.14 -13.03 -9.73
CA THR A 67 4.33 -13.25 -10.54
C THR A 67 5.50 -13.78 -9.71
N PRO A 68 6.60 -14.28 -10.33
CA PRO A 68 7.83 -14.59 -9.61
C PRO A 68 8.33 -13.41 -8.77
N ARG A 69 8.25 -12.18 -9.31
CA ARG A 69 8.63 -10.95 -8.61
C ARG A 69 7.87 -10.73 -7.32
N TRP A 70 6.56 -10.98 -7.33
CA TRP A 70 5.74 -10.93 -6.12
C TRP A 70 6.21 -11.97 -5.09
N LYS A 71 6.53 -13.18 -5.52
CA LYS A 71 7.05 -14.23 -4.63
C LYS A 71 8.40 -13.85 -4.02
N ASP A 72 9.29 -13.28 -4.82
CA ASP A 72 10.61 -12.86 -4.35
C ASP A 72 10.49 -11.71 -3.36
N PHE A 73 9.63 -10.74 -3.65
CA PHE A 73 9.29 -9.70 -2.67
C PHE A 73 8.76 -10.29 -1.36
N LEU A 74 7.83 -11.25 -1.41
CA LEU A 74 7.31 -11.88 -0.20
C LEU A 74 8.39 -12.64 0.59
N ARG A 75 9.31 -13.31 -0.09
CA ARG A 75 10.41 -14.06 0.55
C ARG A 75 11.42 -13.13 1.22
N LEU A 76 11.78 -12.04 0.55
CA LEU A 76 12.85 -11.13 0.97
C LEU A 76 12.35 -10.05 1.93
N HIS A 77 11.16 -9.49 1.67
CA HIS A 77 10.67 -8.29 2.35
C HIS A 77 9.29 -8.49 2.99
N GLY A 78 8.62 -9.62 2.76
CA GLY A 78 7.22 -9.80 3.16
C GLY A 78 6.99 -9.74 4.66
N ALA A 79 7.86 -10.35 5.47
CA ALA A 79 7.74 -10.35 6.92
C ALA A 79 7.90 -8.96 7.54
N GLU A 80 8.95 -8.24 7.14
CA GLU A 80 9.23 -6.88 7.59
C GLU A 80 8.13 -5.91 7.16
N THR A 81 7.74 -5.93 5.88
CA THR A 81 6.69 -5.07 5.35
C THR A 81 5.36 -5.29 6.08
N MET A 82 5.01 -6.54 6.38
CA MET A 82 3.80 -6.88 7.13
C MET A 82 3.85 -6.30 8.54
N GLN A 83 5.00 -6.38 9.20
CA GLN A 83 5.21 -5.80 10.52
C GLN A 83 5.02 -4.29 10.50
N THR A 84 5.70 -3.59 9.59
CA THR A 84 5.60 -2.14 9.44
C THR A 84 4.16 -1.70 9.14
N ALA A 85 3.44 -2.44 8.27
CA ALA A 85 2.05 -2.15 7.95
C ALA A 85 1.14 -2.27 9.18
N VAL A 86 1.33 -3.28 10.02
CA VAL A 86 0.56 -3.45 11.27
C VAL A 86 0.92 -2.37 12.30
N GLU A 87 2.19 -1.98 12.40
CA GLU A 87 2.63 -0.89 13.29
C GLU A 87 2.05 0.46 12.85
N GLU A 88 2.06 0.75 11.55
CA GLU A 88 1.44 1.96 11.00
C GLU A 88 -0.06 1.98 11.24
N LEU A 89 -0.74 0.85 11.02
CA LEU A 89 -2.17 0.71 11.33
C LEU A 89 -2.42 1.05 12.80
N ARG A 90 -1.69 0.44 13.74
CA ARG A 90 -1.82 0.70 15.18
C ARG A 90 -1.64 2.18 15.49
N ARG A 91 -0.61 2.82 14.94
CA ARG A 91 -0.34 4.25 15.12
C ARG A 91 -1.52 5.11 14.66
N LYS A 92 -2.08 4.80 13.49
CA LYS A 92 -3.22 5.52 12.92
C LYS A 92 -4.52 5.28 13.70
N THR A 93 -4.69 4.10 14.29
CA THR A 93 -5.91 3.73 15.03
C THR A 93 -5.88 4.14 16.50
N ILE A 94 -4.76 4.61 17.05
CA ILE A 94 -4.73 5.21 18.39
C ILE A 94 -5.65 6.44 18.47
N GLN A 95 -5.85 7.13 17.34
CA GLN A 95 -6.64 8.36 17.24
C GLN A 95 -8.08 8.13 16.68
N ALA A 96 -8.38 6.91 16.24
CA ALA A 96 -9.67 6.53 15.66
C ALA A 96 -10.34 5.43 16.51
N ASP A 97 -11.65 5.22 16.39
CA ASP A 97 -12.35 4.16 17.14
C ASP A 97 -11.68 2.78 16.91
N GLN A 98 -11.17 2.18 18.00
CA GLN A 98 -10.28 1.01 17.96
C GLN A 98 -11.00 -0.30 17.63
N ARG A 99 -12.34 -0.32 17.70
CA ARG A 99 -13.13 -1.56 17.67
C ARG A 99 -12.99 -2.35 16.36
N ASP A 100 -12.83 -1.65 15.23
CA ASP A 100 -12.78 -2.26 13.90
C ASP A 100 -11.37 -2.64 13.42
N TYR A 101 -10.31 -2.32 14.17
CA TYR A 101 -8.92 -2.42 13.71
C TYR A 101 -8.07 -3.49 14.41
N ARG A 102 -8.69 -4.59 14.84
CA ARG A 102 -7.98 -5.70 15.48
C ARG A 102 -7.30 -6.63 14.46
N ILE A 103 -5.97 -6.66 14.47
CA ILE A 103 -5.17 -7.59 13.66
C ILE A 103 -5.16 -9.00 14.26
N ARG A 104 -5.55 -9.99 13.45
CA ARG A 104 -5.58 -11.41 13.81
C ARG A 104 -4.20 -12.05 13.66
N LYS A 105 -3.89 -13.07 14.48
CA LYS A 105 -2.60 -13.82 14.41
C LYS A 105 -2.30 -14.42 13.03
N ARG A 106 -3.33 -14.75 12.25
CA ARG A 106 -3.19 -15.28 10.88
C ARG A 106 -2.40 -14.36 9.95
N ILE A 107 -2.54 -13.04 10.11
CA ILE A 107 -1.83 -12.03 9.32
C ILE A 107 -0.31 -12.20 9.46
N TRP A 108 0.16 -12.35 10.69
CA TRP A 108 1.57 -12.52 11.01
C TRP A 108 2.14 -13.86 10.54
N ASN A 109 1.32 -14.91 10.60
CA ASN A 109 1.76 -16.22 10.15
C ASN A 109 1.79 -16.32 8.62
N PHE A 110 1.00 -15.51 7.92
CA PHE A 110 0.79 -15.67 6.49
C PHE A 110 2.05 -15.49 5.63
N VAL A 111 2.92 -14.55 6.01
CA VAL A 111 4.17 -14.26 5.29
C VAL A 111 5.36 -15.09 5.76
N LYS A 112 5.18 -15.95 6.77
CA LYS A 112 6.27 -16.81 7.23
C LYS A 112 6.62 -17.86 6.18
N PRO A 113 7.91 -18.21 5.99
CA PRO A 113 8.32 -19.27 5.07
C PRO A 113 7.66 -20.62 5.36
N THR A 114 7.30 -20.89 6.61
CA THR A 114 6.66 -22.14 7.05
C THR A 114 5.14 -22.17 6.82
N ASN A 115 4.55 -21.07 6.36
CA ASN A 115 3.12 -21.00 6.10
C ASN A 115 2.74 -21.89 4.92
N LYS A 116 1.62 -22.61 5.05
CA LYS A 116 1.07 -23.46 3.99
C LYS A 116 -0.14 -22.84 3.30
N ASP A 117 -0.68 -21.74 3.82
CA ASP A 117 -1.84 -21.09 3.24
C ASP A 117 -1.43 -20.32 1.97
N ALA A 118 -2.02 -20.70 0.84
CA ALA A 118 -1.81 -20.04 -0.45
C ALA A 118 -2.45 -18.65 -0.52
N LEU A 119 -3.53 -18.43 0.22
CA LEU A 119 -4.33 -17.21 0.19
C LEU A 119 -4.66 -16.76 1.61
N LEU A 120 -4.61 -15.46 1.82
CA LEU A 120 -5.15 -14.82 3.00
C LEU A 120 -6.40 -14.05 2.59
N VAL A 121 -7.53 -14.44 3.16
CA VAL A 121 -8.78 -13.66 3.05
C VAL A 121 -8.64 -12.44 3.95
N VAL A 122 -8.76 -11.25 3.37
CA VAL A 122 -8.59 -9.94 4.02
C VAL A 122 -9.89 -9.17 4.00
N SER A 123 -10.92 -9.71 4.66
CA SER A 123 -12.27 -9.16 4.60
C SER A 123 -12.46 -7.92 5.46
N GLU A 124 -11.73 -7.84 6.58
CA GLU A 124 -11.85 -6.77 7.56
C GLU A 124 -11.11 -5.50 7.11
N PRO A 125 -11.56 -4.29 7.50
CA PRO A 125 -10.88 -3.04 7.17
C PRO A 125 -9.39 -3.03 7.57
N ALA A 126 -9.09 -3.53 8.77
CA ALA A 126 -7.73 -3.67 9.29
C ALA A 126 -6.84 -4.54 8.39
N GLU A 127 -7.39 -5.67 7.92
CA GLU A 127 -6.67 -6.63 7.11
C GLU A 127 -6.48 -6.11 5.68
N GLN A 128 -7.48 -5.42 5.13
CA GLN A 128 -7.36 -4.75 3.84
C GLN A 128 -6.31 -3.64 3.86
N PHE A 129 -6.26 -2.82 4.92
CA PHE A 129 -5.24 -1.80 5.08
C PHE A 129 -3.84 -2.42 4.98
N VAL A 130 -3.61 -3.48 5.76
CA VAL A 130 -2.32 -4.18 5.78
C VAL A 130 -2.00 -4.83 4.43
N ALA A 131 -2.97 -5.47 3.78
CA ALA A 131 -2.76 -6.08 2.47
C ALA A 131 -2.48 -5.05 1.37
N ARG A 132 -3.16 -3.90 1.39
CA ARG A 132 -2.90 -2.79 0.46
C ARG A 132 -1.52 -2.19 0.68
N LYS A 133 -1.07 -2.07 1.94
CA LYS A 133 0.31 -1.67 2.27
C LYS A 133 1.35 -2.63 1.70
N MET A 134 1.12 -3.94 1.78
CA MET A 134 1.99 -4.94 1.16
C MET A 134 2.12 -4.74 -0.35
N VAL A 135 1.00 -4.50 -1.04
CA VAL A 135 1.01 -4.26 -2.50
C VAL A 135 1.68 -2.92 -2.84
N ASN A 136 1.44 -1.86 -2.06
CA ASN A 136 2.12 -0.57 -2.25
C ASN A 136 3.63 -0.68 -2.08
N ALA A 137 4.10 -1.42 -1.07
CA ALA A 137 5.52 -1.65 -0.86
C ALA A 137 6.15 -2.46 -2.01
N PHE A 138 5.43 -3.44 -2.55
CA PHE A 138 5.85 -4.15 -3.76
C PHE A 138 5.97 -3.22 -4.97
N ALA A 139 4.97 -2.36 -5.18
CA ALA A 139 4.99 -1.38 -6.28
C ALA A 139 6.17 -0.40 -6.14
N ASP A 140 6.42 0.11 -4.94
CA ASP A 140 7.52 1.03 -4.65
C ASP A 140 8.89 0.35 -4.86
N HIS A 141 9.07 -0.88 -4.37
CA HIS A 141 10.31 -1.64 -4.54
C HIS A 141 10.69 -1.79 -6.01
N TRP A 142 9.77 -2.26 -6.86
CA TRP A 142 10.06 -2.46 -8.28
C TRP A 142 10.14 -1.16 -9.05
N TYR A 143 9.35 -0.15 -8.69
CA TYR A 143 9.49 1.17 -9.29
C TYR A 143 10.89 1.76 -9.07
N ARG A 144 11.46 1.62 -7.87
CA ARG A 144 12.82 2.09 -7.58
C ARG A 144 13.88 1.36 -8.41
N ILE A 145 13.73 0.05 -8.57
CA ILE A 145 14.63 -0.75 -9.42
C ILE A 145 14.57 -0.25 -10.87
N TYR A 146 13.37 -0.16 -11.45
CA TYR A 146 13.21 0.33 -12.82
C TYR A 146 13.74 1.74 -13.01
N LYS A 147 13.49 2.63 -12.05
CA LYS A 147 14.03 3.99 -12.12
C LYS A 147 15.56 3.98 -12.13
N ALA A 148 16.19 3.19 -11.26
CA ALA A 148 17.64 3.09 -11.20
C ALA A 148 18.24 2.52 -12.49
N GLU A 149 17.60 1.51 -13.10
CA GLU A 149 18.02 0.96 -14.40
C GLU A 149 17.97 2.02 -15.50
N ARG A 150 16.86 2.78 -15.57
CA ARG A 150 16.68 3.84 -16.56
C ARG A 150 17.66 4.99 -16.38
N ASP A 151 17.91 5.40 -15.14
CA ASP A 151 18.88 6.45 -14.83
C ASP A 151 20.31 6.00 -15.21
N ALA A 152 20.64 4.71 -15.03
CA ALA A 152 21.93 4.14 -15.43
C ALA A 152 22.09 4.02 -16.96
N GLU A 153 21.03 3.59 -17.68
CA GLU A 153 21.00 3.57 -19.14
C GLU A 153 21.22 4.97 -19.72
N GLN A 154 20.54 5.98 -19.17
CA GLN A 154 20.67 7.35 -19.63
C GLN A 154 22.08 7.91 -19.38
N ALA A 155 22.66 7.63 -18.21
CA ALA A 155 24.03 8.05 -17.90
C ALA A 155 25.07 7.40 -18.83
N ALA A 156 24.88 6.13 -19.21
CA ALA A 156 25.76 5.45 -20.16
C ALA A 156 25.69 6.08 -21.56
N LEU A 157 24.49 6.38 -22.05
CA LEU A 157 24.30 7.05 -23.34
C LEU A 157 24.91 8.45 -23.36
N GLU A 158 24.72 9.24 -22.30
CA GLU A 158 25.32 10.57 -22.19
C GLU A 158 26.86 10.51 -22.15
N GLN A 159 27.44 9.43 -21.60
CA GLN A 159 28.88 9.22 -21.61
C GLN A 159 29.39 8.83 -23.00
N GLU A 160 28.71 7.91 -23.69
CA GLU A 160 29.05 7.52 -25.07
C GLU A 160 28.97 8.73 -26.03
N GLU A 161 27.97 9.60 -25.89
CA GLU A 161 27.85 10.82 -26.69
C GLU A 161 29.00 11.81 -26.44
N ARG A 162 29.46 11.95 -25.19
CA ARG A 162 30.62 12.80 -24.85
C ARG A 162 31.89 12.24 -25.48
N GLU A 163 32.15 10.95 -25.31
CA GLU A 163 33.33 10.28 -25.87
C GLU A 163 33.34 10.34 -27.42
N ALA A 164 32.17 10.17 -28.06
CA ALA A 164 32.03 10.32 -29.50
C ALA A 164 32.27 11.76 -29.98
N SER A 165 31.79 12.76 -29.23
CA SER A 165 31.99 14.19 -29.56
C SER A 165 33.45 14.65 -29.43
N GLU A 166 34.18 14.11 -28.45
CA GLU A 166 35.62 14.37 -28.26
C GLU A 166 36.46 13.72 -29.37
N THR A 167 36.08 12.52 -29.82
CA THR A 167 36.78 11.80 -30.90
C THR A 167 36.55 12.43 -32.28
N SER A 168 35.41 13.09 -32.51
CA SER A 168 35.10 13.78 -33.77
C SER A 168 35.77 15.16 -33.92
N SER A 169 36.39 15.69 -32.86
CA SER A 169 36.94 17.05 -32.83
C SER A 169 38.47 17.10 -32.91
N GLY A 170 39.15 15.97 -33.09
CA GLY A 170 40.60 15.84 -33.27
C GLY A 170 40.99 15.42 -34.69
#